data_AF-A0A3M2SS46-F1
#
_entry.id   AF-A0A3M2SS46-F1
#
_cell.length_a   1.000
_cell.length_b   1.000
_cell.length_c   1.000
_cell.angle_alpha   90.00
_cell.angle_beta   90.00
_cell.angle_gamma   90.00
#
_symmetry.space_group_name_H-M   'P 1'
#
loop_
_entity.id
_entity.type
_entity.pdbx_description
1 polymer ?
#
loop_
_entity_poly.entity_id
_entity_poly.type
_entity_poly.pdbx_seq_one_letter_code
_entity_poly.pdbx_strand_id
1 'polypeptide(L)'
;MIRMQQMTAPFTEANPNIQLEWVTLEENILRERVTTDIATSGGQYDVLTIGTYEVPIWAAQDWLTPLDDLPESYNVDDLVPAVRAALSV
;
A
#
# COMPACT_ATOMS: atom_id res chain seq x y z
N MET A 1 11.60 1.59 -5.31
CA MET A 1 11.45 0.58 -4.24
C MET A 1 12.76 0.12 -3.59
N ILE A 2 13.86 -0.07 -4.34
CA ILE A 2 15.16 -0.49 -3.75
C ILE A 2 15.66 0.42 -2.62
N ARG A 3 15.49 1.74 -2.74
CA ARG A 3 15.83 2.68 -1.64
C ARG A 3 15.01 2.45 -0.37
N MET A 4 13.71 2.20 -0.52
CA MET A 4 12.83 1.93 0.62
C MET A 4 13.17 0.59 1.28
N GLN A 5 13.53 -0.43 0.48
CA GLN A 5 14.02 -1.71 1.00
C GLN A 5 15.26 -1.52 1.90
N GLN A 6 16.18 -0.64 1.52
CA GLN A 6 17.35 -0.30 2.34
C GLN A 6 16.98 0.41 3.66
N MET A 7 15.77 0.97 3.77
CA MET A 7 15.23 1.62 4.97
C MET A 7 14.32 0.70 5.79
N THR A 8 14.28 -0.61 5.47
CA THR A 8 13.54 -1.62 6.25
C THR A 8 14.06 -1.72 7.69
N ALA A 9 15.38 -1.62 7.89
CA ALA A 9 16.00 -1.84 9.20
C ALA A 9 15.48 -0.90 10.30
N PRO A 10 15.40 0.43 10.10
CA PRO A 10 14.77 1.33 11.08
C PRO A 10 13.34 0.92 11.47
N PHE A 11 12.54 0.43 10.52
CA PHE A 11 11.18 -0.01 10.79
C PHE A 11 11.14 -1.28 11.63
N THR A 12 11.94 -2.30 11.29
CA THR A 12 11.96 -3.56 12.04
C THR A 12 12.65 -3.42 13.40
N GLU A 13 13.59 -2.48 13.56
CA GLU A 13 14.16 -2.13 14.87
C GLU A 13 13.12 -1.49 15.79
N ALA A 14 12.28 -0.59 15.25
CA ALA A 14 11.18 0.02 16.00
C ALA A 14 10.01 -0.97 16.25
N ASN A 15 9.87 -1.99 15.40
CA ASN A 15 8.79 -2.97 15.44
C ASN A 15 9.37 -4.40 15.41
N PRO A 16 9.98 -4.88 16.52
CA PRO A 16 10.80 -6.11 16.52
C PRO A 16 10.01 -7.40 16.23
N ASN A 17 8.68 -7.35 16.32
CA ASN A 17 7.80 -8.48 16.05
C ASN A 17 7.32 -8.52 14.59
N ILE A 18 7.68 -7.54 13.76
CA ILE A 18 7.26 -7.44 12.36
C ILE A 18 8.46 -7.73 11.46
N GLN A 19 8.29 -8.66 10.52
CA GLN A 19 9.26 -8.96 9.47
C GLN A 19 8.71 -8.46 8.14
N LEU A 20 9.61 -7.99 7.26
CA LEU A 20 9.24 -7.46 5.95
C LEU A 20 9.88 -8.31 4.85
N GLU A 21 9.04 -8.83 3.97
CA GLU A 21 9.44 -9.55 2.75
C GLU A 21 9.05 -8.72 1.53
N TRP A 22 9.93 -8.65 0.54
CA TRP A 22 9.74 -7.80 -0.63
C TRP A 22 9.63 -8.62 -1.91
N VAL A 23 8.49 -8.52 -2.59
CA VAL A 23 8.34 -9.01 -3.96
C VAL A 23 8.49 -7.82 -4.91
N THR A 24 9.61 -7.76 -5.63
CA THR A 24 9.86 -6.69 -6.62
C THR A 24 9.70 -7.25 -8.02
N LEU A 25 8.80 -6.65 -8.79
CA LEU A 25 8.47 -7.06 -10.15
C LEU A 25 8.63 -5.87 -11.09
N GLU A 26 8.85 -6.15 -12.37
CA GLU A 26 8.66 -5.16 -13.42
C GLU A 26 7.19 -4.73 -13.47
N GLU A 27 6.93 -3.46 -13.78
CA GLU A 27 5.63 -2.82 -13.60
C GLU A 27 4.49 -3.53 -14.33
N ASN A 28 4.70 -3.99 -15.57
CA ASN A 28 3.64 -4.67 -16.31
C ASN A 28 3.29 -6.01 -15.66
N ILE A 29 4.30 -6.77 -15.22
CA ILE A 29 4.09 -8.02 -14.48
C ILE A 29 3.43 -7.74 -13.11
N LEU A 30 3.84 -6.68 -12.42
CA LEU A 30 3.26 -6.26 -11.14
C LEU A 30 1.76 -6.01 -11.28
N ARG A 31 1.37 -5.20 -12.27
CA ARG A 31 -0.04 -4.84 -12.50
C ARG A 31 -0.91 -6.05 -12.75
N GLU A 32 -0.45 -6.99 -13.57
CA GLU A 32 -1.16 -8.24 -13.86
C GLU A 32 -1.34 -9.09 -12.59
N ARG A 33 -0.26 -9.30 -11.83
CA ARG A 33 -0.29 -10.15 -10.63
C ARG A 33 -1.12 -9.55 -9.50
N VAL A 34 -0.94 -8.26 -9.21
CA VAL A 34 -1.69 -7.57 -8.14
C VAL A 34 -3.18 -7.54 -8.46
N THR A 35 -3.55 -7.24 -9.71
CA THR A 35 -4.96 -7.24 -10.12
C THR A 35 -5.59 -8.62 -9.94
N THR A 36 -4.87 -9.69 -10.31
CA THR A 36 -5.36 -11.05 -10.14
C THR A 36 -5.52 -11.42 -8.67
N ASP A 37 -4.52 -11.10 -7.85
CA ASP A 37 -4.51 -11.43 -6.42
C ASP A 37 -5.66 -10.73 -5.68
N ILE A 38 -5.85 -9.42 -5.89
CA ILE A 38 -6.90 -8.67 -5.20
C ILE A 38 -8.31 -9.09 -5.65
N ALA A 39 -8.51 -9.30 -6.96
CA ALA A 39 -9.81 -9.68 -7.50
C ALA A 39 -10.26 -11.10 -7.12
N THR A 40 -9.31 -11.97 -6.77
CA THR A 40 -9.58 -13.35 -6.36
C THR A 40 -9.42 -13.58 -4.85
N SER A 41 -9.02 -12.53 -4.11
CA SER A 41 -8.63 -12.65 -2.70
C SER A 41 -7.56 -13.73 -2.48
N GLY A 42 -6.55 -13.75 -3.37
CA GLY A 42 -5.51 -14.78 -3.42
C GLY A 42 -4.53 -14.78 -2.24
N GLY A 43 -4.44 -13.66 -1.51
CA GLY A 43 -3.67 -13.55 -0.27
C GLY A 43 -2.17 -13.69 -0.47
N GLN A 44 -1.65 -13.40 -1.66
CA GLN A 44 -0.21 -13.45 -1.93
C GLN A 44 0.54 -12.26 -1.33
N TYR A 45 -0.15 -11.14 -1.10
CA TYR A 45 0.45 -9.91 -0.58
C TYR A 45 -0.41 -9.28 0.53
N ASP A 46 0.23 -8.91 1.63
CA ASP A 46 -0.44 -8.19 2.73
C ASP A 46 -0.51 -6.68 2.48
N VAL A 47 0.50 -6.14 1.78
CA VAL A 47 0.61 -4.71 1.43
C VAL A 47 0.94 -4.57 -0.05
N LEU A 48 0.17 -3.73 -0.74
CA LEU A 48 0.27 -3.52 -2.18
C LEU A 48 0.76 -2.10 -2.50
N THR A 49 1.64 -1.98 -3.49
CA THR A 49 1.99 -0.68 -4.08
C THR A 49 1.14 -0.45 -5.32
N ILE A 50 0.19 0.48 -5.23
CA ILE A 50 -0.83 0.75 -6.26
C ILE A 50 -0.89 2.24 -6.57
N GLY A 51 -1.41 2.60 -7.75
CA GLY A 51 -1.52 3.98 -8.17
C GLY A 51 -2.84 4.63 -7.76
N THR A 52 -2.93 5.94 -7.97
CA THR A 52 -4.17 6.71 -7.79
C THR A 52 -5.26 6.34 -8.78
N TYR A 53 -4.94 5.56 -9.82
CA TYR A 53 -5.93 5.05 -10.78
C TYR A 53 -6.71 3.89 -10.17
N GLU A 54 -6.02 2.96 -9.52
CA GLU A 54 -6.61 1.75 -8.96
C GLU A 54 -7.39 2.02 -7.66
N VAL A 55 -6.89 2.89 -6.79
CA VAL A 55 -7.45 3.14 -5.45
C VAL A 55 -8.96 3.41 -5.43
N PRO A 56 -9.50 4.40 -6.17
CA PRO A 56 -10.93 4.69 -6.09
C PRO A 56 -11.80 3.55 -6.67
N ILE A 57 -11.29 2.81 -7.65
CA ILE A 57 -12.01 1.68 -8.27
C ILE A 57 -12.11 0.53 -7.27
N TRP A 58 -10.98 0.15 -6.65
CA TRP A 58 -10.92 -0.99 -5.74
C TRP A 58 -11.54 -0.68 -4.38
N ALA A 59 -11.43 0.56 -3.89
CA ALA A 59 -12.12 1.01 -2.69
C ALA A 59 -13.64 0.97 -2.86
N ALA A 60 -14.18 1.38 -4.02
CA ALA A 60 -15.62 1.29 -4.32
C ALA A 60 -16.13 -0.16 -4.43
N GLN A 61 -15.24 -1.15 -4.54
CA GLN A 61 -15.54 -2.58 -4.55
C GLN A 61 -15.30 -3.25 -3.19
N ASP A 62 -14.96 -2.48 -2.15
CA ASP A 62 -14.58 -2.96 -0.82
C ASP A 62 -13.38 -3.92 -0.83
N TRP A 63 -12.48 -3.77 -1.81
CA TRP A 63 -11.27 -4.60 -1.94
C TRP A 63 -10.08 -4.07 -1.12
N LEU A 64 -10.13 -2.81 -0.70
CA LEU A 64 -9.09 -2.15 0.09
C LEU A 64 -9.54 -1.99 1.54
N THR A 65 -8.62 -2.21 2.47
CA THR A 65 -8.86 -1.88 3.87
C THR A 65 -8.69 -0.36 4.07
N PRO A 66 -9.69 0.34 4.65
CA PRO A 66 -9.57 1.78 4.90
C PRO A 66 -8.54 2.07 5.98
N LEU A 67 -7.79 3.16 5.81
CA LEU A 67 -6.76 3.62 6.76
C LEU A 67 -7.30 4.72 7.67
N ASP A 68 -8.39 4.43 8.38
CA ASP A 68 -9.10 5.42 9.21
C ASP A 68 -8.52 5.56 10.62
N ASP A 69 -7.75 4.56 11.09
CA ASP A 69 -7.18 4.50 12.45
C ASP A 69 -5.68 4.85 12.45
N LEU A 70 -5.35 6.00 11.85
CA LEU A 70 -3.98 6.53 11.85
C LEU A 70 -3.73 7.38 13.10
N PRO A 71 -2.55 7.30 13.73
CA PRO A 71 -2.23 8.10 14.90
C PRO A 71 -2.19 9.59 14.55
N GLU A 72 -2.54 10.46 15.50
CA GLU A 72 -2.51 11.93 15.31
C GLU A 72 -1.15 12.43 14.79
N SER A 73 -0.06 11.79 15.23
CA SER A 73 1.30 12.09 14.77
C SER A 73 1.54 11.89 13.28
N TYR A 74 0.67 11.16 12.57
CA TYR A 74 0.74 10.99 11.12
C TYR A 74 0.40 12.29 10.38
N ASN A 75 -0.40 13.18 11.00
CA ASN A 75 -0.81 14.48 10.46
C ASN A 75 -1.35 14.40 9.02
N VAL A 76 -2.56 13.83 8.85
CA VAL A 76 -3.20 13.63 7.54
C VAL A 76 -3.36 14.94 6.74
N ASP A 77 -3.42 16.08 7.42
CA ASP A 77 -3.53 17.41 6.80
C ASP A 77 -2.21 17.92 6.20
N ASP A 78 -1.08 17.24 6.45
CA ASP A 78 0.22 17.50 5.80
C ASP A 78 0.32 16.91 4.38
N LEU A 79 -0.62 16.03 4.01
CA LEU A 79 -0.66 15.46 2.66
C LEU A 79 -1.05 16.52 1.63
N VAL A 80 -0.44 16.45 0.43
CA VAL A 80 -0.82 17.31 -0.70
C VAL A 80 -2.31 17.09 -1.00
N PRO A 81 -3.15 18.15 -0.97
CA PRO A 81 -4.60 17.99 -1.00
C PRO A 81 -5.12 17.19 -2.22
N ALA A 82 -4.55 17.43 -3.39
CA ALA A 82 -4.92 16.71 -4.62
C ALA A 82 -4.57 15.21 -4.56
N VAL A 83 -3.49 14.84 -3.88
CA VAL A 83 -3.09 13.44 -3.71
C VAL A 83 -3.99 12.76 -2.70
N ARG A 84 -4.24 13.39 -1.54
CA ARG A 84 -5.17 12.85 -0.53
C ARG A 84 -6.56 12.62 -1.13
N ALA A 85 -7.09 13.59 -1.86
CA ALA A 85 -8.39 13.46 -2.50
C ALA A 85 -8.45 12.30 -3.53
N ALA A 86 -7.34 12.01 -4.22
CA ALA A 86 -7.28 10.90 -5.17
C ALA A 86 -7.19 9.51 -4.50
N LEU A 87 -6.93 9.45 -3.18
CA LEU A 87 -6.76 8.23 -2.41
C LEU A 87 -7.93 7.96 -1.45
N SER A 88 -8.93 8.84 -1.40
CA SER A 88 -10.08 8.75 -0.50
C SER A 88 -11.37 8.63 -1.31
N VAL A 89 -12.35 7.90 -0.77
CA VAL A 89 -13.67 7.68 -1.36
C VAL A 89 -14.75 8.03 -0.35
#